data_AF-A0A924RSU4-F1
#
_entry.id   AF-A0A924RSU4-F1
#
_cell.length_a   1.000
_cell.length_b   1.000
_cell.length_c   1.000
_cell.angle_alpha   90.00
_cell.angle_beta   90.00
_cell.angle_gamma   90.00
#
_symmetry.space_group_name_H-M   'P 1'
#
loop_
_entity.id
_entity.type
_entity.pdbx_description
1 polymer ?
#
loop_
_entity_poly.entity_id
_entity_poly.type
_entity_poly.pdbx_seq_one_letter_code
_entity_poly.pdbx_strand_id
1 'polypeptide(L)'
;MGDGSTKREQVTHFEPSKRFAYRVWEFGNPLVRTLATGARGEWTFSPATGGTLVTWTYTFTAKNSVTALPLSGITQILWRGYMDVCLENSTRLMSKA
;
A
#
# COMPACT_ATOMS: atom_id res chain seq x y z
N MET A 1 12.05 -1.48 -0.71
CA MET A 1 11.28 -2.32 -1.66
C MET A 1 12.23 -3.45 -2.10
N GLY A 2 11.73 -4.54 -2.68
CA GLY A 2 12.57 -5.71 -3.00
C GLY A 2 13.69 -5.46 -4.04
N ASP A 3 13.68 -4.28 -4.68
CA ASP A 3 14.61 -3.80 -5.71
C ASP A 3 15.75 -2.92 -5.16
N GLY A 4 15.91 -2.83 -3.83
CA GLY A 4 16.90 -1.95 -3.20
C GLY A 4 16.49 -0.47 -3.14
N SER A 5 15.33 -0.09 -3.69
CA SER A 5 14.82 1.27 -3.55
C SER A 5 14.27 1.52 -2.14
N THR A 6 14.51 2.71 -1.62
CA THR A 6 14.05 3.16 -0.31
C THR A 6 12.76 3.96 -0.43
N LYS A 7 11.98 4.03 0.65
CA LYS A 7 10.82 4.92 0.78
C LYS A 7 10.73 5.36 2.24
N ARG A 8 10.20 6.54 2.51
CA ARG A 8 9.84 6.94 3.88
C ARG A 8 8.42 6.52 4.18
N GLU A 9 8.24 5.95 5.36
CA GLU A 9 6.95 5.49 5.85
C GLU A 9 6.73 5.97 7.28
N GLN A 10 5.51 6.41 7.57
CA GLN A 10 5.11 6.84 8.92
C GLN A 10 3.69 6.38 9.19
N VAL A 11 3.49 5.70 10.31
CA VAL A 11 2.16 5.39 10.82
C VAL A 11 1.49 6.70 11.25
N THR A 12 0.35 6.98 10.62
CA THR A 12 -0.46 8.18 10.86
C THR A 12 -1.65 7.90 11.77
N HIS A 13 -2.09 6.64 11.82
CA HIS A 13 -3.23 6.23 12.62
C HIS A 13 -3.05 4.78 13.05
N PHE A 14 -3.39 4.48 14.30
CA PHE A 14 -3.35 3.13 14.83
C PHE A 14 -4.52 2.92 15.80
N GLU A 15 -5.39 1.98 15.46
CA GLU A 15 -6.47 1.49 16.31
C GLU A 15 -6.31 -0.03 16.47
N PRO A 16 -6.00 -0.51 17.68
CA PRO A 16 -5.81 -1.93 17.93
C PRO A 16 -6.97 -2.77 17.40
N SER A 17 -6.64 -3.86 16.69
CA SER A 17 -7.59 -4.83 16.14
C SER A 17 -8.61 -4.30 15.14
N LYS A 18 -8.53 -3.02 14.73
CA LYS A 18 -9.50 -2.40 13.81
C LYS A 18 -8.86 -1.87 12.55
N ARG A 19 -7.86 -1.02 12.69
CA ARG A 19 -7.20 -0.40 11.53
C ARG A 19 -5.85 0.20 11.86
N PHE A 20 -5.00 0.27 10.86
CA PHE A 20 -3.86 1.17 10.89
C PHE A 20 -3.67 1.82 9.54
N ALA A 21 -3.23 3.07 9.56
CA ALA A 21 -2.98 3.83 8.36
C ALA A 21 -1.61 4.48 8.42
N TYR A 22 -0.95 4.50 7.29
CA TYR A 22 0.38 5.04 7.14
C TYR A 22 0.46 5.88 5.87
N ARG A 23 1.39 6.82 5.90
CA ARG A 23 1.74 7.60 4.72
C ARG A 23 3.11 7.13 4.22
N VAL A 24 3.24 7.07 2.91
CA VAL A 24 4.46 6.72 2.21
C VAL A 24 4.83 7.89 1.29
N TRP A 25 6.07 8.35 1.36
CA TRP A 25 6.56 9.42 0.50
C TRP A 25 8.07 9.26 0.27
N GLU A 26 8.65 10.14 -0.54
CA GLU A 26 10.06 10.05 -0.93
C GLU A 26 10.41 8.68 -1.52
N PHE A 27 9.67 8.30 -2.56
CA PHE A 27 9.96 7.09 -3.31
C PHE A 27 11.35 7.17 -3.95
N GLY A 28 12.19 6.17 -3.68
CA GLY A 28 13.50 6.01 -4.32
C GLY A 28 13.38 5.57 -5.78
N ASN A 29 12.28 4.90 -6.15
CA ASN A 29 11.99 4.54 -7.53
C ASN A 29 11.73 5.81 -8.38
N PRO A 30 12.53 6.10 -9.42
CA PRO A 30 12.41 7.33 -10.19
C PRO A 30 11.06 7.50 -10.89
N LEU A 31 10.46 6.41 -11.39
CA LEU A 31 9.17 6.46 -12.09
C LEU A 31 8.03 6.82 -11.14
N VAL A 32 7.98 6.20 -9.96
CA VAL A 32 6.97 6.53 -8.96
C VAL A 32 7.19 7.95 -8.44
N ARG A 33 8.46 8.34 -8.24
CA ARG A 33 8.84 9.67 -7.77
C ARG A 33 8.48 10.77 -8.77
N THR A 34 8.43 10.54 -10.08
CA THR A 34 8.01 11.56 -11.05
C THR A 34 6.49 11.72 -11.10
N LEU A 35 5.74 10.66 -10.80
CA LEU A 35 4.28 10.62 -10.95
C LEU A 35 3.52 10.96 -9.67
N ALA A 36 4.01 10.52 -8.51
CA ALA A 36 3.33 10.69 -7.23
C ALA A 36 4.15 11.55 -6.24
N THR A 37 3.47 12.33 -5.40
CA THR A 37 4.07 12.99 -4.23
C THR A 37 4.12 12.08 -3.03
N GLY A 38 3.16 11.16 -2.92
CA GLY A 38 3.01 10.24 -1.81
C GLY A 38 1.86 9.28 -2.04
N ALA A 39 1.68 8.37 -1.09
CA ALA A 39 0.53 7.49 -1.01
C ALA A 39 0.12 7.31 0.46
N ARG A 40 -1.17 7.10 0.69
CA ARG A 40 -1.71 6.64 1.97
C ARG A 40 -2.05 5.17 1.83
N GLY A 41 -1.48 4.33 2.69
CA GLY A 41 -1.87 2.94 2.85
C GLY A 41 -2.74 2.80 4.09
N GLU A 42 -3.84 2.07 3.99
CA GLU A 42 -4.72 1.80 5.11
C GLU A 42 -5.13 0.33 5.13
N TRP A 43 -4.91 -0.32 6.27
CA TRP A 43 -5.40 -1.66 6.55
C TRP A 43 -6.58 -1.56 7.49
N THR A 44 -7.65 -2.27 7.17
CA THR A 44 -8.78 -2.47 8.07
C THR A 44 -9.02 -3.96 8.29
N PHE A 45 -9.43 -4.28 9.50
CA PHE A 45 -9.68 -5.62 9.99
C PHE A 45 -11.11 -5.67 10.49
N SER A 46 -11.92 -6.53 9.90
CA SER A 46 -13.29 -6.77 10.34
C SER A 46 -13.53 -8.25 10.61
N PRO A 47 -14.37 -8.59 11.60
CA PRO A 47 -14.77 -9.98 11.83
C PRO A 47 -15.45 -10.56 10.58
N ALA A 48 -15.09 -11.80 10.24
CA ALA A 48 -15.74 -12.56 9.18
C ALA A 48 -15.98 -14.00 9.66
N THR A 49 -16.94 -14.70 9.04
CA THR A 49 -17.21 -16.10 9.40
C THR A 49 -15.96 -16.96 9.18
N GLY A 50 -15.43 -17.53 10.25
CA GLY A 50 -14.23 -18.38 10.21
C GLY A 50 -12.89 -17.61 10.14
N GLY A 51 -12.88 -16.28 10.35
CA GLY A 51 -11.63 -15.52 10.35
C GLY A 51 -11.78 -14.01 10.43
N THR A 52 -10.85 -13.31 9.81
CA THR A 52 -10.83 -11.84 9.72
C THR A 52 -10.81 -11.44 8.25
N LEU A 53 -11.73 -10.57 7.85
CA LEU A 53 -11.65 -9.90 6.56
C LEU A 53 -10.64 -8.77 6.69
N VAL A 54 -9.57 -8.89 5.91
CA VAL A 54 -8.51 -7.89 5.82
C VAL A 54 -8.71 -7.09 4.54
N THR A 55 -8.95 -5.79 4.65
CA THR A 55 -8.99 -4.89 3.49
C THR A 55 -7.77 -3.99 3.53
N TRP A 56 -7.03 -3.95 2.42
CA TRP A 56 -5.88 -3.07 2.28
C TRP A 56 -6.12 -2.13 1.11
N THR A 57 -6.10 -0.83 1.41
CA THR A 57 -6.38 0.23 0.44
C THR A 57 -5.15 1.11 0.28
N TYR A 58 -4.82 1.45 -0.96
CA TYR A 58 -3.84 2.48 -1.28
C TYR A 58 -4.47 3.64 -2.04
N THR A 59 -4.20 4.85 -1.56
CA THR A 59 -4.59 6.09 -2.23
C THR A 59 -3.33 6.85 -2.61
N PHE A 60 -3.10 7.02 -3.91
CA PHE A 60 -1.96 7.76 -4.42
C PHE A 60 -2.30 9.23 -4.66
N THR A 61 -1.37 10.11 -4.33
CA THR A 61 -1.47 11.54 -4.66
C THR A 61 -0.58 11.83 -5.86
N ALA A 62 -1.20 12.11 -7.01
CA ALA A 62 -0.50 12.55 -8.21
C ALA A 62 0.20 13.89 -7.98
N LYS A 63 1.31 14.14 -8.68
CA LYS A 63 2.00 15.45 -8.61
C LYS A 63 1.19 16.58 -9.22
N ASN A 64 0.49 16.28 -10.31
CA ASN A 64 -0.35 17.21 -11.05
C ASN A 64 -1.37 16.44 -11.91
N SER A 65 -2.33 17.15 -12.51
CA SER A 65 -3.39 16.55 -13.33
C SER A 65 -2.87 15.76 -14.53
N VAL A 66 -1.73 16.16 -15.10
CA VAL A 66 -1.10 15.46 -16.25
C VAL A 66 -0.56 14.10 -15.81
N THR A 67 0.03 14.01 -14.63
CA THR A 67 0.55 12.75 -14.05
C THR A 67 -0.54 11.82 -13.51
N ALA A 68 -1.78 12.30 -13.33
CA ALA A 68 -2.85 11.51 -12.72
C ALA A 68 -3.27 10.30 -13.58
N LEU A 69 -3.42 10.49 -14.89
CA LEU A 69 -3.76 9.41 -15.83
C LEU A 69 -2.71 8.29 -15.86
N PRO A 70 -1.42 8.56 -16.13
CA PRO A 70 -0.41 7.50 -16.13
C PRO A 70 -0.24 6.86 -14.74
N LEU A 71 -0.36 7.63 -13.66
CA LEU A 71 -0.32 7.09 -12.30
C LEU A 71 -1.48 6.12 -12.04
N SER A 72 -2.70 6.43 -12.49
CA SER A 72 -3.85 5.53 -12.34
C SER A 72 -3.60 4.19 -13.04
N GLY A 73 -3.12 4.19 -14.28
CA GLY A 73 -2.84 2.95 -15.00
C GLY A 73 -1.74 2.11 -14.34
N ILE A 74 -0.63 2.75 -13.96
CA ILE A 74 0.49 2.08 -13.30
C ILE A 74 0.09 1.49 -11.95
N THR A 75 -0.67 2.25 -11.15
CA THR A 75 -1.11 1.79 -9.82
C THR A 75 -2.09 0.63 -9.92
N GLN A 76 -3.00 0.63 -10.89
CA GLN A 76 -3.94 -0.49 -11.08
C GLN A 76 -3.25 -1.81 -11.46
N ILE A 77 -2.15 -1.76 -12.21
CA ILE A 77 -1.46 -2.96 -12.70
C ILE A 77 -0.34 -3.38 -11.73
N LEU A 78 0.67 -2.53 -11.57
CA LEU A 78 1.88 -2.88 -10.80
C LEU A 78 1.58 -2.96 -9.30
N TRP A 79 0.76 -2.05 -8.78
CA TRP A 79 0.49 -2.01 -7.35
C TRP A 79 -0.40 -3.16 -6.91
N ARG A 80 -1.37 -3.56 -7.74
CA ARG A 80 -2.23 -4.70 -7.46
C ARG A 80 -1.44 -5.99 -7.33
N GLY A 81 -0.56 -6.30 -8.29
CA GLY A 81 0.30 -7.47 -8.20
C GLY A 81 1.24 -7.45 -6.99
N TYR A 82 1.79 -6.29 -6.65
CA TYR A 82 2.57 -6.11 -5.42
C TYR A 82 1.72 -6.37 -4.17
N MET A 83 0.49 -5.87 -4.12
CA MET A 83 -0.42 -6.06 -3.00
C MET A 83 -0.80 -7.53 -2.83
N ASP A 84 -1.07 -8.24 -3.93
CA ASP A 84 -1.41 -9.67 -3.92
C ASP A 84 -0.26 -10.49 -3.31
N VAL A 85 0.99 -10.27 -3.75
CA VAL A 85 2.18 -10.94 -3.19
C VAL A 85 2.36 -10.63 -1.70
N CYS A 86 2.12 -9.39 -1.28
CA CYS A 86 2.24 -9.01 0.12
C CYS A 86 1.15 -9.66 1.00
N LEU A 87 -0.08 -9.75 0.50
CA LEU A 87 -1.20 -10.39 1.20
C LEU A 87 -1.00 -11.91 1.32
N GLU A 88 -0.53 -12.55 0.26
CA GLU A 88 -0.18 -13.97 0.26
C GLU A 88 0.94 -14.26 1.27
N ASN A 89 2.01 -13.46 1.25
CA ASN A 89 3.10 -13.59 2.21
C ASN A 89 2.63 -13.36 3.66
N SER A 90 1.77 -12.37 3.89
CA SER A 90 1.20 -12.10 5.22
C SER A 90 0.38 -13.29 5.72
N THR A 91 -0.44 -13.86 4.86
CA THR A 91 -1.24 -15.06 5.15
C THR A 91 -0.35 -16.25 5.49
N ARG A 92 0.72 -16.47 4.71
CA ARG A 92 1.69 -17.55 4.95
C ARG A 92 2.46 -17.39 6.27
N LEU A 93 2.76 -16.16 6.68
CA LEU A 93 3.44 -15.91 7.95
C LEU A 93 2.49 -16.10 9.14
N MET A 94 1.23 -15.70 9.00
CA MET A 94 0.21 -15.90 10.02
C MET A 94 -0.15 -17.37 10.23
N SER A 95 -0.10 -18.20 9.19
CA SER A 95 -0.37 -19.64 9.32
C SER A 95 0.77 -20.45 9.94
N LYS A 96 1.96 -19.84 10.11
CA LYS A 96 3.14 -20.46 10.73
C LYS A 96 3.35 -20.03 12.19
N ALA A 97 2.58 -19.06 12.67
CA ALA A 97 2.63 -18.54 14.04
C ALA A 97 1.56 -19.22 14.90
#